data_AF-A0A536BUE9-F1
#
_entry.id   AF-A0A536BUE9-F1
#
_cell.length_a   1.000
_cell.length_b   1.000
_cell.length_c   1.000
_cell.angle_alpha   90.00
_cell.angle_beta   90.00
_cell.angle_gamma   90.00
#
_symmetry.space_group_name_H-M   'P 1'
#
loop_
_entity.id
_entity.type
_entity.pdbx_description
1 polymer ?
#
loop_
_entity_poly.entity_id
_entity_poly.type
_entity_poly.pdbx_seq_one_letter_code
_entity_poly.pdbx_strand_id
1 'polypeptide(L)'
;MRNYVAQGGIPIRKSILNDASLAAANPYFKALAASFDAGPNWRPRTDQWGAVETSYGTAMNAAVAGQLTPQAAMQQAASQIRATMKGAGYPS
;
A
#
# COMPACT_ATOMS: atom_id res chain seq x y z
N MET A 1 -15.81 -19.52 -0.20
CA MET A 1 -15.24 -18.34 0.49
C MET A 1 -15.40 -18.40 2.00
N ARG A 2 -16.58 -18.74 2.56
CA ARG A 2 -16.73 -18.90 4.03
C ARG A 2 -15.71 -19.84 4.65
N ASN A 3 -15.56 -21.05 4.11
CA ASN A 3 -14.60 -22.04 4.63
C ASN A 3 -13.15 -21.54 4.55
N TYR A 4 -12.77 -20.87 3.46
CA TYR A 4 -11.45 -20.24 3.31
C TYR A 4 -11.18 -19.22 4.42
N VAL A 5 -12.16 -18.37 4.71
CA VAL A 5 -12.06 -17.34 5.75
C VAL A 5 -12.08 -17.94 7.16
N ALA A 6 -12.91 -18.96 7.38
CA ALA A 6 -12.94 -19.70 8.64
C ALA A 6 -11.60 -20.41 8.93
N GLN A 7 -10.78 -20.66 7.92
CA GLN A 7 -9.44 -21.23 8.02
C GLN A 7 -8.32 -20.18 8.02
N GLY A 8 -8.66 -18.89 8.25
CA GLY A 8 -7.68 -17.80 8.33
C GLY A 8 -7.42 -17.06 7.02
N GLY A 9 -8.17 -17.36 5.96
CA GLY A 9 -8.09 -16.62 4.70
C GLY A 9 -8.62 -15.19 4.81
N ILE A 10 -8.03 -14.26 4.05
CA ILE A 10 -8.43 -12.84 4.07
C ILE A 10 -9.64 -12.62 3.15
N PRO A 11 -10.80 -12.19 3.68
CA PRO A 11 -11.98 -11.93 2.86
C PRO A 11 -11.81 -10.71 1.95
N ILE A 12 -12.32 -10.81 0.72
CA ILE A 12 -12.35 -9.73 -0.27
C ILE A 12 -13.78 -9.27 -0.63
N ARG A 13 -14.81 -9.84 0.02
CA ARG A 13 -16.22 -9.53 -0.23
C ARG A 13 -16.85 -8.90 1.01
N LYS A 14 -17.50 -7.74 0.82
CA LYS A 14 -18.22 -7.03 1.91
C LYS A 14 -19.28 -7.91 2.59
N SER A 15 -19.95 -8.78 1.82
CA SER A 15 -20.92 -9.74 2.37
C SER A 15 -20.32 -10.77 3.32
N ILE A 16 -19.04 -11.11 3.18
CA ILE A 16 -18.34 -12.04 4.09
C ILE A 16 -17.80 -11.29 5.31
N LEU A 17 -17.31 -10.07 5.11
CA LEU A 17 -16.89 -9.19 6.19
C LEU A 17 -18.03 -8.82 7.15
N ASN A 18 -19.25 -8.70 6.63
CA ASN A 18 -20.45 -8.39 7.42
C ASN A 18 -21.16 -9.62 7.98
N ASP A 19 -20.62 -10.83 7.79
CA ASP A 19 -21.24 -12.04 8.31
C ASP A 19 -21.01 -12.17 9.82
N ALA A 20 -22.09 -12.16 10.61
CA ALA A 20 -22.01 -12.20 12.07
C ALA A 20 -21.31 -13.44 12.62
N SER A 21 -21.45 -14.61 11.98
CA SER A 21 -20.84 -15.86 12.45
C SER A 21 -19.31 -15.88 12.23
N LEU A 22 -18.80 -15.10 11.27
CA LEU A 22 -17.38 -14.96 11.01
C LEU A 22 -16.77 -13.74 11.71
N ALA A 23 -17.52 -12.65 11.81
CA ALA A 23 -17.08 -11.40 12.44
C ALA A 23 -16.83 -11.56 13.95
N ALA A 24 -17.57 -12.45 14.64
CA ALA A 24 -17.33 -12.74 16.06
C ALA A 24 -15.91 -13.26 16.33
N ALA A 25 -15.40 -14.13 15.45
CA ALA A 25 -14.03 -14.63 15.50
C ALA A 25 -13.00 -13.67 14.87
N ASN A 26 -13.46 -12.64 14.15
CA ASN A 26 -12.60 -11.71 13.40
C ASN A 26 -13.02 -10.25 13.63
N PRO A 27 -12.76 -9.66 14.81
CA PRO A 27 -13.21 -8.30 15.14
C PRO A 27 -12.74 -7.22 14.16
N TYR A 28 -11.60 -7.44 13.48
CA TYR A 28 -11.05 -6.53 12.47
C TYR A 28 -11.89 -6.45 11.19
N PHE A 29 -12.83 -7.38 10.95
CA PHE A 29 -13.70 -7.35 9.76
C PHE A 29 -14.50 -6.07 9.64
N LYS A 30 -14.92 -5.48 10.76
CA LYS A 30 -15.64 -4.20 10.76
C LYS A 30 -14.79 -3.08 10.17
N ALA A 31 -13.53 -2.99 10.58
CA ALA A 31 -12.60 -1.97 10.07
C ALA A 31 -12.28 -2.21 8.58
N LEU A 32 -12.06 -3.47 8.20
CA LEU A 32 -11.80 -3.85 6.81
C LEU A 32 -13.02 -3.62 5.90
N ALA A 33 -14.25 -3.82 6.39
CA ALA A 33 -15.47 -3.49 5.66
C ALA A 33 -15.62 -1.99 5.44
N ALA A 34 -15.30 -1.19 6.45
CA ALA A 34 -15.32 0.27 6.36
C ALA A 34 -14.25 0.80 5.41
N SER A 35 -13.08 0.17 5.34
CA SER A 35 -12.02 0.60 4.43
C SER A 35 -12.38 0.43 2.96
N PHE A 36 -13.39 -0.38 2.62
CA PHE A 36 -13.87 -0.51 1.23
C PHE A 36 -14.68 0.71 0.79
N ASP A 37 -15.20 1.48 1.74
CA ASP A 37 -15.91 2.74 1.48
C ASP A 37 -14.93 3.93 1.38
N ALA A 38 -13.67 3.73 1.79
CA ALA A 38 -12.62 4.70 1.54
C ALA A 38 -12.35 4.77 0.02
N GLY A 39 -12.38 5.99 -0.53
CA GLY A 39 -12.01 6.23 -1.91
C GLY A 39 -10.61 5.68 -2.20
N PRO A 40 -10.38 5.14 -3.40
CA PRO A 40 -9.14 4.47 -3.68
C PRO A 40 -7.96 5.44 -3.83
N ASN A 41 -6.87 5.15 -3.12
CA ASN A 41 -5.54 5.67 -3.45
C ASN A 41 -4.70 4.54 -4.05
N TRP A 42 -5.05 4.12 -5.27
CA TRP A 42 -4.38 3.00 -5.91
C TRP A 42 -2.95 3.38 -6.31
N ARG A 43 -2.05 2.42 -6.15
CA ARG A 43 -0.74 2.48 -6.78
C ARG A 43 -0.88 2.61 -8.30
N PRO A 44 -0.08 3.48 -8.95
CA PRO A 44 0.07 3.48 -10.40
C PRO A 44 0.35 2.07 -10.94
N ARG A 45 -0.39 1.66 -11.98
CA ARG A 45 -0.19 0.38 -12.67
C ARG A 45 0.79 0.54 -13.82
N THR A 46 1.99 1.02 -13.52
CA THR A 46 3.10 1.16 -14.47
C THR A 46 4.17 0.12 -14.16
N ASP A 47 4.93 -0.30 -15.18
CA ASP A 47 6.01 -1.29 -15.01
C ASP A 47 7.12 -0.80 -14.06
N GLN A 48 7.23 0.53 -13.93
CA GLN A 48 8.24 1.21 -13.12
C GLN A 48 7.86 1.29 -11.64
N TRP A 49 6.65 0.90 -11.25
CA TRP A 49 6.17 1.08 -9.88
C TRP A 49 7.06 0.38 -8.84
N GLY A 50 7.62 -0.79 -9.15
CA GLY A 50 8.58 -1.46 -8.26
C GLY A 50 9.86 -0.65 -8.00
N ALA A 51 10.37 0.06 -9.01
CA ALA A 51 11.52 0.95 -8.85
C ALA A 51 11.16 2.23 -8.06
N VAL A 52 9.93 2.74 -8.23
CA VAL A 52 9.39 3.84 -7.42
C VAL A 52 9.32 3.47 -5.95
N GLU A 53 8.77 2.30 -5.61
CA GLU A 53 8.69 1.81 -4.23
C GLU A 53 10.09 1.59 -3.62
N THR A 54 11.04 1.10 -4.42
CA THR A 54 12.43 0.90 -3.97
C THR A 54 13.11 2.24 -3.63
N SER A 55 12.96 3.24 -4.50
CA SER A 55 13.54 4.58 -4.30
C SER A 55 12.97 5.26 -3.05
N TYR A 56 11.64 5.22 -2.92
CA TYR A 56 10.94 5.77 -1.76
C TYR A 56 11.32 5.04 -0.46
N GLY A 57 11.26 3.71 -0.44
CA GLY A 57 11.55 2.90 0.75
C GLY A 57 12.99 3.05 1.22
N THR A 58 13.95 3.13 0.30
CA THR A 58 15.38 3.33 0.65
C THR A 58 15.58 4.67 1.34
N ALA A 59 15.05 5.76 0.77
CA ALA A 59 15.21 7.09 1.36
C ALA A 59 14.45 7.22 2.69
N MET A 60 13.25 6.65 2.79
CA MET A 60 12.49 6.62 4.04
C MET A 60 13.26 5.91 5.15
N ASN A 61 13.87 4.75 4.87
CA ASN A 61 14.68 4.04 5.86
C ASN A 61 15.91 4.84 6.30
N ALA A 62 16.57 5.57 5.39
CA ALA A 62 17.66 6.47 5.76
C ALA A 62 17.20 7.59 6.70
N ALA A 63 15.99 8.13 6.50
CA ALA A 63 15.42 9.11 7.43
C ALA A 63 15.10 8.50 8.80
N VAL A 64 14.48 7.32 8.83
CA VAL A 64 14.16 6.60 10.08
C VAL A 64 15.42 6.25 10.86
N ALA A 65 16.51 5.90 10.17
CA ALA A 65 17.80 5.61 10.77
C ALA A 65 18.60 6.87 11.19
N GLY A 66 18.05 8.07 10.97
CA GLY A 66 18.72 9.34 11.29
C GLY A 66 19.89 9.72 10.37
N GLN A 67 20.05 9.03 9.24
CA GLN A 67 21.11 9.29 8.27
C GLN A 67 20.80 10.49 7.38
N LEU A 68 19.51 10.74 7.12
CA LEU A 68 19.01 11.91 6.40
C LEU A 68 17.91 12.58 7.21
N THR A 69 17.72 13.89 7.00
CA THR A 69 16.49 14.54 7.47
C THR A 69 15.30 14.04 6.65
N PRO A 70 14.07 14.06 7.18
CA PRO A 70 12.88 13.68 6.43
C PRO A 70 12.76 14.43 5.10
N GLN A 71 13.05 15.74 5.11
CA GLN A 71 13.02 16.56 3.90
C GLN A 71 14.06 16.11 2.86
N ALA A 72 15.31 15.88 3.28
CA ALA A 72 16.37 15.45 2.37
C ALA A 72 16.07 14.07 1.77
N ALA A 73 15.57 13.13 2.57
CA ALA A 73 15.14 11.83 2.10
C ALA A 73 14.02 11.92 1.05
N MET A 74 13.00 12.73 1.30
CA MET A 74 11.90 12.90 0.33
C MET A 74 12.35 13.59 -0.96
N GLN A 75 13.27 14.56 -0.88
CA GLN A 75 13.87 15.19 -2.06
C GLN A 75 14.70 14.19 -2.88
N GLN A 76 15.48 13.34 -2.21
CA GLN A 76 16.25 12.29 -2.87
C GLN A 76 15.33 11.29 -3.59
N ALA A 77 14.31 10.76 -2.90
CA ALA A 77 13.34 9.84 -3.50
C ALA A 77 12.64 10.49 -4.70
N ALA A 78 12.17 11.73 -4.57
CA ALA A 78 11.50 12.45 -5.64
C ALA A 78 12.39 12.60 -6.89
N SER A 79 13.67 12.92 -6.70
CA SER A 79 14.64 13.02 -7.81
C SER A 79 14.84 11.69 -8.53
N GLN A 80 15.05 10.61 -7.77
CA GLN A 80 15.24 9.25 -8.31
C GLN A 80 13.99 8.75 -9.07
N ILE A 81 12.81 9.01 -8.52
CA ILE A 81 11.53 8.66 -9.15
C ILE A 81 11.36 9.43 -10.46
N ARG A 82 11.59 10.75 -10.49
CA ARG A 82 11.50 11.53 -11.73
C ARG A 82 12.46 11.03 -12.80
N ALA A 83 13.69 10.72 -12.43
CA ALA A 83 14.67 10.15 -13.36
C ALA A 83 14.18 8.80 -13.94
N THR A 84 13.64 7.93 -13.10
CA THR A 84 13.08 6.63 -13.52
C THR A 84 11.92 6.82 -14.50
N MET A 85 10.97 7.70 -14.16
CA MET A 85 9.78 7.93 -14.99
C MET A 85 10.16 8.58 -16.34
N LYS A 86 11.08 9.56 -16.33
CA LYS A 86 11.60 10.19 -17.55
C LYS A 86 12.32 9.19 -18.45
N GLY A 87 13.14 8.30 -17.87
CA GLY A 87 13.83 7.25 -18.61
C GLY A 87 12.88 6.25 -19.27
N ALA A 88 11.68 6.06 -18.71
CA ALA A 88 10.62 5.25 -19.28
C ALA A 88 9.69 5.99 -20.25
N GLY A 89 9.98 7.26 -20.58
CA GLY A 89 9.21 8.06 -21.54
C GLY A 89 7.97 8.75 -20.95
N TYR A 90 7.80 8.75 -19.63
CA TYR A 90 6.73 9.51 -18.99
C TYR A 90 7.13 10.99 -18.80
N PRO A 91 6.17 11.93 -18.87
CA PRO A 91 6.40 13.31 -18.43
C PRO A 91 6.69 13.31 -16.91
N SER A 92 7.76 14.01 -16.50
CA SER A 92 8.26 14.02 -15.11
C SER A 92 8.41 15.42 -14.54
#